data_AF-A0A929RFK3-F1
#
_entry.id   AF-A0A929RFK3-F1
#
_cell.length_a   1.000
_cell.length_b   1.000
_cell.length_c   1.000
_cell.angle_alpha   90.00
_cell.angle_beta   90.00
_cell.angle_gamma   90.00
#
_symmetry.space_group_name_H-M   'P 1'
#
loop_
_entity.id
_entity.type
_entity.pdbx_description
1 polymer ?
#
loop_
_entity_poly.entity_id
_entity_poly.type
_entity_poly.pdbx_seq_one_letter_code
_entity_poly.pdbx_strand_id
1 'polypeptide(L)'
;MIFHEFGDKNFPHMLLIHGGGSSWWNYLRQAQMLSDKYHVAYPEEIENYYMEDMPRIPIKTLVTMYQTYMGRYALKNAITESKAQVLYIYGEKEMSCVKDSAKLFKEMHPNCTLYEAKGYNHGYLSAYLPFEWMALVNPFLENNIY
;
A
#
# COMPACT_ATOMS: atom_id res chain seq x y z
N MET A 1 -9.90 1.64 -17.79
CA MET A 1 -8.79 1.98 -16.88
C MET A 1 -7.99 3.13 -17.44
N ILE A 2 -8.39 4.34 -17.03
CA ILE A 2 -7.64 5.59 -17.17
C ILE A 2 -6.54 5.59 -16.11
N PHE A 3 -5.32 5.92 -16.52
CA PHE A 3 -4.16 6.00 -15.66
C PHE A 3 -3.51 7.38 -15.71
N HIS A 4 -3.04 7.87 -14.56
CA HIS A 4 -2.03 8.92 -14.49
C HIS A 4 -0.65 8.26 -14.55
N GLU A 5 0.12 8.59 -15.58
CA GLU A 5 1.42 7.97 -15.87
C GLU A 5 2.55 8.99 -15.70
N PHE A 6 3.69 8.54 -15.15
CA PHE A 6 4.91 9.31 -14.97
C PHE A 6 6.13 8.47 -15.42
N GLY A 7 7.15 9.12 -15.98
CA GLY A 7 8.37 8.45 -16.42
C GLY A 7 8.27 7.80 -17.81
N ASP A 8 9.41 7.38 -18.34
CA ASP A 8 9.52 6.78 -19.68
C ASP A 8 8.83 5.40 -19.73
N LYS A 9 8.03 5.13 -20.77
CA LYS A 9 7.30 3.86 -20.94
C LYS A 9 8.21 2.64 -21.14
N ASN A 10 9.50 2.86 -21.40
CA ASN A 10 10.49 1.80 -21.51
C ASN A 10 11.10 1.41 -20.16
N PHE A 11 10.85 2.17 -19.09
CA PHE A 11 11.28 1.81 -17.75
C PHE A 11 10.43 0.70 -17.14
N PRO A 12 10.95 -0.05 -16.15
CA PRO A 12 10.15 -1.01 -15.41
C PRO A 12 8.88 -0.37 -14.84
N HIS A 13 7.76 -1.09 -14.98
CA HIS A 13 6.46 -0.56 -14.57
C HIS A 13 6.25 -0.66 -13.07
N MET A 14 5.69 0.40 -12.49
CA MET A 14 5.26 0.43 -11.09
C MET A 14 3.82 0.92 -11.01
N LEU A 15 2.95 0.15 -10.37
CA LEU A 15 1.58 0.56 -10.08
C LEU A 15 1.48 0.98 -8.63
N LEU A 16 0.97 2.19 -8.39
CA LEU A 16 0.74 2.71 -7.05
C LEU A 16 -0.77 2.77 -6.78
N ILE A 17 -1.18 2.09 -5.71
CA ILE A 17 -2.59 1.94 -5.30
C ILE A 17 -2.75 2.59 -3.94
N HIS A 18 -3.72 3.50 -3.82
CA HIS A 18 -4.00 4.21 -2.58
C HIS A 18 -5.06 3.49 -1.72
N GLY A 19 -5.11 3.85 -0.44
CA GLY A 19 -6.16 3.41 0.49
C GLY A 19 -7.48 4.17 0.28
N GLY A 20 -8.51 3.79 1.04
CA GLY A 20 -9.80 4.50 1.03
C GLY A 20 -9.68 5.95 1.51
N GLY A 21 -10.46 6.86 0.90
CA GLY A 21 -10.41 8.29 1.22
C GLY A 21 -9.16 9.03 0.74
N SER A 22 -8.38 8.40 -0.14
CA SER A 22 -7.18 8.94 -0.78
C SER A 22 -7.36 8.94 -2.30
N SER A 23 -6.42 9.56 -3.02
CA SER A 23 -6.32 9.49 -4.48
C SER A 23 -4.84 9.53 -4.92
N TRP A 24 -4.58 9.50 -6.23
CA TRP A 24 -3.27 9.55 -6.88
C TRP A 24 -2.40 10.71 -6.40
N TRP A 25 -2.99 11.88 -6.12
CA TRP A 25 -2.21 13.06 -5.70
C TRP A 25 -1.52 12.87 -4.34
N ASN A 26 -2.00 11.96 -3.47
CA ASN A 26 -1.33 11.67 -2.20
C ASN A 26 0.07 11.08 -2.36
N TYR A 27 0.35 10.47 -3.51
CA TYR A 27 1.66 9.90 -3.82
C TYR A 27 2.39 10.65 -4.95
N LEU A 28 1.90 11.83 -5.36
CA LEU A 28 2.45 12.56 -6.50
C LEU A 28 3.96 12.82 -6.37
N ARG A 29 4.41 13.22 -5.18
CA ARG A 29 5.84 13.48 -4.93
C ARG A 29 6.67 12.21 -5.05
N GLN A 30 6.16 11.10 -4.52
CA GLN A 30 6.78 9.80 -4.58
C GLN A 30 6.88 9.33 -6.04
N ALA A 31 5.80 9.45 -6.82
CA ALA A 31 5.83 9.11 -8.24
C ALA A 31 6.80 9.96 -9.05
N GLN A 32 6.87 11.27 -8.80
CA GLN A 32 7.86 12.13 -9.43
C GLN A 32 9.28 11.64 -9.14
N MET A 33 9.59 11.33 -7.87
CA MET A 33 10.90 10.80 -7.49
C MET A 33 11.20 9.41 -8.07
N LEU A 34 10.18 8.57 -8.25
CA LEU A 34 10.31 7.24 -8.84
C LEU A 34 10.39 7.26 -10.38
N SER A 35 9.87 8.32 -11.01
CA SER A 35 9.75 8.42 -12.48
C SER A 35 11.09 8.48 -13.22
N ASP A 36 12.18 8.78 -12.52
CA ASP A 36 13.54 8.75 -13.06
C ASP A 36 14.03 7.32 -13.34
N LYS A 37 13.40 6.30 -12.73
CA LYS A 37 13.81 4.90 -12.82
C LYS A 37 12.68 3.95 -13.21
N TYR A 38 11.43 4.37 -13.07
CA TYR A 38 10.24 3.54 -13.26
C TYR A 38 9.20 4.26 -14.12
N HIS A 39 8.43 3.48 -14.88
CA HIS A 39 7.18 3.96 -15.45
C HIS A 39 6.07 3.79 -14.41
N VAL A 40 5.70 4.88 -13.74
CA VAL A 40 4.78 4.85 -12.60
C VAL A 40 3.37 5.16 -13.07
N ALA A 41 2.42 4.29 -12.74
CA ALA A 41 1.01 4.44 -13.09
C ALA A 41 0.11 4.47 -11.84
N TYR A 42 -0.96 5.27 -11.90
CA TYR A 42 -2.05 5.29 -10.93
C TYR A 42 -3.38 5.08 -11.60
N PRO A 43 -4.22 4.16 -11.12
CA PRO A 43 -5.55 3.94 -11.68
C PRO A 43 -6.54 5.00 -11.12
N GLU A 44 -6.80 6.05 -11.88
CA GLU A 44 -7.74 7.13 -11.51
C GLU A 44 -9.15 6.58 -11.24
N GLU A 45 -9.55 5.55 -11.98
CA GLU A 45 -10.89 4.95 -11.86
C GLU A 45 -11.20 4.39 -10.46
N ILE A 46 -10.19 4.01 -9.66
CA ILE A 46 -10.43 3.52 -8.29
C ILE A 46 -11.03 4.63 -7.41
N GLU A 47 -10.53 5.86 -7.57
CA GLU A 47 -11.11 7.02 -6.87
C GLU A 47 -12.53 7.29 -7.37
N ASN A 48 -12.75 7.27 -8.68
CA ASN A 48 -14.05 7.58 -9.26
C ASN A 48 -15.13 6.62 -8.76
N TYR A 49 -14.86 5.30 -8.73
CA TYR A 49 -15.78 4.33 -8.17
C TYR A 49 -16.02 4.56 -6.67
N TYR A 50 -14.97 4.87 -5.92
CA TYR A 50 -15.10 5.17 -4.50
C TYR A 50 -16.01 6.39 -4.26
N MET A 51 -15.81 7.49 -4.98
CA MET A 51 -16.60 8.71 -4.84
C MET A 51 -18.04 8.55 -5.34
N GLU A 52 -18.25 7.75 -6.39
CA GLU A 52 -19.57 7.45 -6.91
C GLU A 52 -20.39 6.59 -5.94
N ASP A 53 -19.78 5.54 -5.39
CA ASP A 53 -20.48 4.55 -4.58
C ASP A 53 -20.66 5.02 -3.14
N MET A 54 -19.66 5.66 -2.52
CA MET A 54 -19.71 6.03 -1.10
C MET A 54 -21.00 6.71 -0.63
N PRO A 55 -21.54 7.75 -1.30
CA PRO A 55 -22.79 8.38 -0.87
C PRO A 55 -24.03 7.50 -1.09
N ARG A 56 -23.93 6.45 -1.91
CA ARG A 56 -25.02 5.51 -2.23
C ARG A 56 -25.01 4.28 -1.32
N ILE A 57 -23.91 3.99 -0.63
CA ILE A 57 -23.76 2.79 0.20
C ILE A 57 -24.61 2.94 1.48
N PRO A 58 -25.60 2.05 1.71
CA PRO A 58 -26.33 2.02 2.97
C PRO A 58 -25.42 1.65 4.14
N ILE A 59 -25.69 2.19 5.33
CA ILE A 59 -24.94 1.86 6.56
C ILE A 59 -24.85 0.35 6.80
N LYS A 60 -25.95 -0.39 6.55
CA LYS A 60 -25.96 -1.86 6.66
C LYS A 60 -24.92 -2.53 5.76
N THR A 61 -24.70 -2.01 4.57
CA THR A 61 -23.68 -2.51 3.64
C THR A 61 -22.28 -2.19 4.16
N LEU A 62 -22.03 -0.98 4.67
CA LEU A 62 -20.74 -0.63 5.30
C LEU A 62 -20.42 -1.57 6.48
N VAL A 63 -21.40 -1.84 7.34
CA VAL A 63 -21.25 -2.78 8.46
C VAL A 63 -20.94 -4.19 7.95
N THR A 64 -21.64 -4.63 6.90
CA THR A 64 -21.40 -5.94 6.29
C THR A 64 -19.98 -6.04 5.74
N MET A 65 -19.55 -5.03 4.96
CA MET A 65 -18.19 -4.95 4.43
C MET A 65 -17.16 -5.00 5.55
N TYR A 66 -17.34 -4.22 6.61
CA TYR A 66 -16.43 -4.23 7.76
C TYR A 66 -16.35 -5.61 8.43
N GLN A 67 -17.50 -6.25 8.67
CA GLN A 67 -17.56 -7.58 9.28
C GLN A 67 -16.90 -8.66 8.41
N THR A 68 -17.05 -8.58 7.09
CA THR A 68 -16.45 -9.57 6.19
C THR A 68 -14.98 -9.29 5.94
N TYR A 69 -14.63 -8.07 5.53
CA TYR A 69 -13.27 -7.68 5.15
C TYR A 69 -12.34 -7.58 6.36
N MET A 70 -12.73 -6.86 7.41
CA MET A 70 -11.86 -6.70 8.58
C MET A 70 -12.03 -7.81 9.61
N GLY A 71 -13.23 -8.36 9.73
CA GLY A 71 -13.54 -9.34 10.80
C GLY A 71 -13.36 -10.81 10.43
N ARG A 72 -13.49 -11.18 9.15
CA ARG A 72 -13.54 -12.59 8.71
C ARG A 72 -12.58 -12.94 7.59
N TYR A 73 -11.92 -11.96 6.98
CA TYR A 73 -10.95 -12.26 5.95
C TYR A 73 -9.80 -13.05 6.55
N ALA A 74 -9.51 -14.21 5.95
CA ALA A 74 -8.33 -15.00 6.25
C ALA A 74 -7.38 -14.95 5.06
N LEU A 75 -6.10 -14.72 5.34
CA LEU A 75 -5.06 -14.76 4.32
C LEU A 75 -5.03 -16.14 3.67
N LYS A 76 -5.03 -16.19 2.34
CA LYS A 76 -5.05 -17.46 1.60
C LYS A 76 -3.70 -18.18 1.75
N ASN A 77 -3.73 -19.49 1.97
CA ASN A 77 -2.51 -20.32 2.08
C ASN A 77 -1.58 -20.22 0.87
N ALA A 78 -2.10 -19.91 -0.33
CA ALA A 78 -1.31 -19.67 -1.54
C ALA A 78 -0.22 -18.59 -1.38
N ILE A 79 -0.31 -17.72 -0.37
CA ILE A 79 0.76 -16.74 -0.08
C ILE A 79 2.11 -17.41 0.25
N THR A 80 2.07 -18.63 0.80
CA THR A 80 3.26 -19.42 1.15
C THR A 80 4.06 -19.84 -0.09
N GLU A 81 3.41 -19.91 -1.25
CA GLU A 81 4.01 -20.29 -2.53
C GLU A 81 4.62 -19.09 -3.25
N SER A 82 4.17 -17.87 -2.94
CA SER A 82 4.67 -16.64 -3.54
C SER A 82 6.17 -16.45 -3.28
N LYS A 83 6.89 -16.00 -4.31
CA LYS A 83 8.32 -15.65 -4.23
C LYS A 83 8.57 -14.14 -4.30
N ALA A 84 7.52 -13.34 -4.41
CA ALA A 84 7.63 -11.88 -4.40
C ALA A 84 8.42 -11.42 -3.18
N GLN A 85 9.27 -10.40 -3.34
CA GLN A 85 9.81 -9.68 -2.20
C GLN A 85 8.74 -8.72 -1.70
N VAL A 86 8.56 -8.63 -0.38
CA VAL A 86 7.54 -7.75 0.21
C VAL A 86 8.18 -6.87 1.28
N LEU A 87 7.97 -5.57 1.22
CA LEU A 87 8.23 -4.66 2.34
C LEU A 87 6.90 -4.29 2.97
N TYR A 88 6.67 -4.75 4.20
CA TYR A 88 5.46 -4.45 4.97
C TYR A 88 5.78 -3.38 6.00
N ILE A 89 5.19 -2.20 5.82
CA ILE A 89 5.40 -1.01 6.67
C ILE A 89 4.14 -0.79 7.51
N TYR A 90 4.30 -0.66 8.83
CA TYR A 90 3.20 -0.27 9.72
C TYR A 90 3.67 0.74 10.77
N GLY A 91 2.77 1.58 11.28
CA GLY A 91 3.10 2.58 12.30
C GLY A 91 3.18 1.99 13.70
N GLU A 92 4.10 2.48 14.54
CA GLU A 92 4.21 2.03 15.93
C GLU A 92 2.95 2.28 16.75
N LYS A 93 2.20 3.33 16.44
CA LYS A 93 0.97 3.70 17.16
C LYS A 93 -0.29 2.99 16.64
N GLU A 94 -0.12 2.06 15.69
CA GLU A 94 -1.20 1.21 15.21
C GLU A 94 -1.75 0.29 16.30
N MET A 95 -2.98 -0.15 16.08
CA MET A 95 -3.62 -1.17 16.92
C MET A 95 -2.79 -2.45 16.97
N SER A 96 -2.81 -3.16 18.10
CA SER A 96 -2.08 -4.43 18.27
C SER A 96 -2.41 -5.45 17.19
N CYS A 97 -3.68 -5.53 16.78
CA CYS A 97 -4.13 -6.46 15.73
C CYS A 97 -3.44 -6.23 14.37
N VAL A 98 -3.07 -5.00 14.02
CA VAL A 98 -2.31 -4.70 12.80
C VAL A 98 -0.90 -5.26 12.91
N LYS A 99 -0.27 -5.09 14.07
CA LYS A 99 1.07 -5.62 14.33
C LYS A 99 1.08 -7.14 14.31
N ASP A 100 0.08 -7.77 14.90
CA ASP A 100 -0.06 -9.22 14.92
C ASP A 100 -0.38 -9.78 13.53
N SER A 101 -1.17 -9.06 12.72
CA SER A 101 -1.39 -9.38 11.31
C SER A 101 -0.09 -9.31 10.49
N ALA A 102 0.74 -8.30 10.71
CA ALA A 102 2.03 -8.17 10.03
C ALA A 102 2.99 -9.32 10.39
N LYS A 103 3.05 -9.72 11.67
CA LYS A 103 3.83 -10.89 12.12
C LYS A 103 3.32 -12.18 11.46
N LEU A 104 2.01 -12.41 11.47
CA LEU A 104 1.40 -13.56 10.81
C LEU A 104 1.74 -13.60 9.32
N PHE A 105 1.67 -12.46 8.62
CA PHE A 105 2.04 -12.38 7.22
C PHE A 105 3.51 -12.76 6.99
N LYS A 106 4.44 -12.28 7.83
CA LYS A 106 5.86 -12.63 7.77
C LYS A 106 6.10 -14.13 8.02
N GLU A 107 5.38 -14.72 8.96
CA GLU A 107 5.45 -16.17 9.24
C GLU A 107 5.00 -16.99 8.02
N MET A 108 3.91 -16.58 7.37
CA MET A 108 3.39 -17.26 6.18
C MET A 108 4.20 -16.96 4.91
N HIS A 109 4.87 -15.80 4.84
CA HIS A 109 5.62 -15.34 3.69
C HIS A 109 7.02 -14.87 4.10
N PRO A 110 8.01 -15.78 4.16
CA PRO A 110 9.35 -15.48 4.68
C PRO A 110 10.11 -14.39 3.92
N ASN A 111 9.78 -14.13 2.65
CA ASN A 111 10.36 -13.06 1.82
C ASN A 111 9.79 -11.66 2.14
N CYS A 112 8.95 -11.55 3.17
CA CYS A 112 8.50 -10.27 3.69
C CYS A 112 9.56 -9.65 4.60
N THR A 113 9.84 -8.36 4.50
CA THR A 113 10.58 -7.60 5.51
C THR A 113 9.57 -6.71 6.23
N LEU A 114 9.57 -6.77 7.57
CA LEU A 114 8.71 -5.94 8.40
C LEU A 114 9.45 -4.68 8.81
N TYR A 115 8.78 -3.52 8.69
CA TYR A 115 9.28 -2.25 9.20
C TYR A 115 8.23 -1.57 10.07
N GLU A 116 8.54 -1.43 11.36
CA GLU A 116 7.73 -0.65 12.30
C GLU A 116 8.22 0.81 12.30
N ALA A 117 7.39 1.70 11.78
CA ALA A 117 7.69 3.11 11.67
C ALA A 117 7.45 3.82 13.02
N LYS A 118 8.54 4.13 13.72
CA LYS A 118 8.54 4.66 15.09
C LYS A 118 7.86 6.02 15.19
N GLY A 119 7.03 6.19 16.23
CA GLY A 119 6.29 7.43 16.48
C GLY A 119 5.11 7.71 15.54
N TYR A 120 4.89 6.89 14.50
CA TYR A 120 3.90 7.13 13.45
C TYR A 120 2.59 6.34 13.63
N ASN A 121 1.50 6.96 13.17
CA ASN A 121 0.15 6.35 13.08
C ASN A 121 -0.07 5.73 11.69
N HIS A 122 -1.28 5.23 11.45
CA HIS A 122 -1.71 4.65 10.18
C HIS A 122 -1.38 5.52 8.97
N GLY A 123 -0.59 4.95 8.05
CA GLY A 123 -0.23 5.57 6.77
C GLY A 123 0.58 6.88 6.86
N TYR A 124 0.96 7.34 8.05
CA TYR A 124 1.50 8.69 8.22
C TYR A 124 2.82 8.89 7.44
N LEU A 125 3.74 7.92 7.56
CA LEU A 125 5.02 7.95 6.85
C LEU A 125 4.82 8.05 5.33
N SER A 126 3.92 7.25 4.76
CA SER A 126 3.74 7.18 3.31
C SER A 126 2.92 8.35 2.76
N ALA A 127 1.96 8.87 3.52
CA ALA A 127 1.09 9.96 3.07
C ALA A 127 1.72 11.35 3.23
N TYR A 128 2.48 11.59 4.30
CA TYR A 128 2.91 12.95 4.67
C TYR A 128 4.41 13.18 4.60
N LEU A 129 5.23 12.12 4.59
CA LEU A 129 6.69 12.22 4.67
C LEU A 129 7.35 11.55 3.45
N PRO A 130 7.15 12.09 2.22
CA PRO A 130 7.56 11.44 0.99
C PRO A 130 9.06 11.15 0.93
N PHE A 131 9.91 12.06 1.43
CA PHE A 131 11.36 11.86 1.43
C PHE A 131 11.82 10.77 2.40
N GLU A 132 11.24 10.72 3.61
CA GLU A 132 11.53 9.66 4.58
C GLU A 132 11.02 8.30 4.08
N TRP A 133 9.84 8.28 3.47
CA TRP A 133 9.30 7.10 2.83
C TRP A 133 10.20 6.60 1.68
N MET A 134 10.68 7.50 0.83
CA MET A 134 11.62 7.15 -0.25
C MET A 134 12.96 6.65 0.27
N ALA A 135 13.48 7.21 1.36
CA ALA A 135 14.71 6.74 2.00
C ALA A 135 14.58 5.30 2.52
N LEU A 136 13.37 4.89 2.93
CA LEU A 136 13.06 3.52 3.32
C LEU A 136 12.83 2.59 2.12
N VAL A 137 12.10 3.06 1.10
CA VAL A 137 11.65 2.22 -0.02
C VAL A 137 12.71 2.04 -1.11
N ASN A 138 13.57 3.03 -1.37
CA ASN A 138 14.61 2.92 -2.39
C ASN A 138 15.57 1.74 -2.16
N PRO A 139 16.13 1.53 -0.95
CA PRO A 139 16.95 0.35 -0.68
C PRO A 139 16.21 -0.95 -1.01
N PHE A 140 14.89 -1.01 -0.77
CA PHE A 140 14.08 -2.16 -1.12
C PHE A 140 13.96 -2.38 -2.62
N LEU A 141 13.66 -1.33 -3.37
CA LEU A 141 13.51 -1.42 -4.82
C LEU A 141 14.83 -1.75 -5.53
N GLU A 142 15.96 -1.33 -4.97
CA GLU A 142 17.29 -1.58 -5.54
C GLU A 142 17.86 -2.96 -5.15
N ASN A 143 17.09 -3.80 -4.44
CA ASN A 143 17.57 -5.06 -3.85
C ASN A 143 18.78 -4.88 -2.92
N ASN A 144 18.90 -3.71 -2.30
CA ASN A 144 20.01 -3.30 -1.43
C ASN A 144 19.68 -3.48 0.07
N ILE A 145 18.82 -4.41 0.47
CA ILE A 145 18.30 -4.43 1.85
C ILE A 145 19.07 -5.34 2.79
N TYR A 146 19.37 -4.74 3.95
CA TYR A 146 19.74 -5.26 5.28
C TYR A 146 19.49 -6.74 5.58
#